data_AF-A0A7X7VYM7-F1
#
_entry.id   AF-A0A7X7VYM7-F1
#
_cell.length_a   1.000
_cell.length_b   1.000
_cell.length_c   1.000
_cell.angle_alpha   90.00
_cell.angle_beta   90.00
_cell.angle_gamma   90.00
#
_symmetry.space_group_name_H-M   'P 1'
#
loop_
_entity.id
_entity.type
_entity.pdbx_description
1 polymer ?
#
loop_
_entity_poly.entity_id
_entity_poly.type
_entity_poly.pdbx_seq_one_letter_code
_entity_poly.pdbx_strand_id
1 'polypeptide(L)'
;MHIKKSSYGVMAETELFIPGQSMWGALTRSYNLYCGAGPDENRDLFSAITCFYPSFDGVSILAPSYRNGMLFLGENITEDEFRVAYTDTFVSTAISPLTGSAADESLHETDILLPRPKYELADKGICNKANLKWIGLLGLGDDGGKAEGFLKENGLEVHIGGEIRYGLGLLVLREAAESDVWTVKEWNINEEGRLHLENGRNILRNFLQIDSGVNDMLKWKGAVVPLAELDFSRNEPVITEACLYLNTGSSVCVENMDDLDISGFRLSKGKLKRIERAC
;
A
#
# COMPACT_ATOMS: atom_id res chain seq x y z
N MET A 1 3.07 -12.60 -4.81
CA MET A 1 3.21 -11.24 -5.36
C MET A 1 4.50 -10.63 -4.83
N HIS A 2 5.18 -9.75 -5.58
CA HIS A 2 6.34 -9.02 -5.07
C HIS A 2 6.04 -7.52 -5.09
N ILE A 3 6.16 -6.87 -3.93
CA ILE A 3 5.94 -5.44 -3.76
C ILE A 3 7.25 -4.87 -3.22
N LYS A 4 8.00 -4.14 -4.05
CA LYS A 4 9.34 -3.70 -3.68
C LYS A 4 9.34 -2.85 -2.40
N LYS A 5 10.06 -3.31 -1.37
CA LYS A 5 10.36 -2.57 -0.13
C LYS A 5 11.77 -2.01 -0.17
N SER A 6 12.75 -2.90 -0.26
CA SER A 6 14.17 -2.58 -0.25
C SER A 6 14.94 -3.56 -1.13
N SER A 7 16.19 -3.23 -1.46
CA SER A 7 17.08 -4.14 -2.18
C SER A 7 18.47 -4.10 -1.55
N TYR A 8 19.05 -5.25 -1.26
CA TYR A 8 20.39 -5.40 -0.70
C TYR A 8 21.14 -6.53 -1.43
N GLY A 9 22.22 -6.16 -2.13
CA GLY A 9 22.94 -7.12 -2.98
C GLY A 9 22.01 -7.71 -4.05
N VAL A 10 21.90 -9.04 -4.08
CA VAL A 10 21.00 -9.78 -4.98
C VAL A 10 19.58 -9.91 -4.45
N MET A 11 19.33 -9.54 -3.19
CA MET A 11 18.03 -9.71 -2.52
C MET A 11 17.11 -8.50 -2.70
N ALA A 12 15.88 -8.74 -3.13
CA ALA A 12 14.80 -7.76 -3.21
C ALA A 12 13.70 -8.14 -2.21
N GLU A 13 13.57 -7.34 -1.15
CA GLU A 13 12.60 -7.56 -0.08
C GLU A 13 11.20 -7.10 -0.52
N THR A 14 10.17 -7.85 -0.10
CA THR A 14 8.77 -7.46 -0.32
C THR A 14 8.17 -6.74 0.89
N GLU A 15 7.35 -5.72 0.61
CA GLU A 15 6.40 -5.14 1.57
C GLU A 15 5.36 -6.17 2.00
N LEU A 16 4.79 -6.00 3.20
CA LEU A 16 3.74 -6.86 3.77
C LEU A 16 2.32 -6.30 3.58
N PHE A 17 2.21 -5.16 2.91
CA PHE A 17 0.97 -4.50 2.55
C PHE A 17 1.10 -3.98 1.12
N ILE A 18 -0.03 -3.60 0.50
CA ILE A 18 -0.02 -2.98 -0.82
C ILE A 18 -0.05 -1.46 -0.65
N PRO A 19 1.01 -0.73 -1.01
CA PRO A 19 0.98 0.73 -1.02
C PRO A 19 -0.14 1.24 -1.93
N GLY A 20 -0.81 2.32 -1.52
CA GLY A 20 -1.88 2.90 -2.33
C GLY A 20 -1.44 3.26 -3.75
N GLN A 21 -0.17 3.66 -3.94
CA GLN A 21 0.42 3.92 -5.25
C GLN A 21 0.46 2.68 -6.16
N SER A 22 0.74 1.50 -5.60
CA SER A 22 0.75 0.24 -6.36
C SER A 22 -0.67 -0.18 -6.77
N MET A 23 -1.63 -0.04 -5.85
CA MET A 23 -3.04 -0.33 -6.16
C MET A 23 -3.63 0.67 -7.16
N TRP A 24 -3.36 1.96 -6.95
CA TRP A 24 -3.73 3.03 -7.88
C TRP A 24 -3.28 2.72 -9.31
N GLY A 25 -2.00 2.40 -9.51
CA GLY A 25 -1.47 2.13 -10.85
C GLY A 25 -2.17 0.96 -11.54
N ALA A 26 -2.49 -0.11 -10.78
CA ALA A 26 -3.19 -1.26 -11.34
C ALA A 26 -4.66 -0.98 -11.64
N LEU A 27 -5.36 -0.27 -10.77
CA LEU A 27 -6.76 0.14 -10.99
C LEU A 27 -6.87 1.11 -12.17
N THR A 28 -6.06 2.16 -12.20
CA THR A 28 -6.05 3.12 -13.31
C THR A 28 -5.75 2.44 -14.64
N ARG A 29 -4.75 1.54 -14.69
CA ARG A 29 -4.46 0.78 -15.90
C ARG A 29 -5.64 -0.09 -16.34
N SER A 30 -6.23 -0.83 -15.42
CA SER A 30 -7.33 -1.76 -15.73
C SER A 30 -8.58 -1.01 -16.18
N TYR A 31 -8.89 0.12 -15.53
CA TYR A 31 -10.00 0.99 -15.91
C TYR A 31 -9.77 1.68 -17.27
N ASN A 32 -8.56 2.16 -17.55
CA ASN A 32 -8.24 2.73 -18.87
C ASN A 32 -8.45 1.70 -19.98
N LEU A 33 -8.05 0.45 -19.76
CA LEU A 33 -8.32 -0.64 -20.70
C LEU A 33 -9.82 -0.90 -20.86
N TYR A 34 -10.58 -0.92 -19.76
CA TYR A 34 -12.03 -1.08 -19.77
C TYR A 34 -12.73 0.03 -20.58
N CYS A 35 -12.29 1.28 -20.44
CA CYS A 35 -12.85 2.43 -21.15
C CYS A 35 -12.29 2.64 -22.57
N GLY A 36 -11.27 1.88 -22.99
CA GLY A 36 -10.54 2.14 -24.24
C GLY A 36 -9.78 3.47 -24.25
N ALA A 37 -9.40 3.98 -23.09
CA ALA A 37 -8.70 5.25 -22.89
C ALA A 37 -7.17 5.09 -22.96
N GLY A 38 -6.46 6.19 -23.22
CA GLY A 38 -5.01 6.23 -23.13
C GLY A 38 -4.49 5.93 -21.71
N PRO A 39 -3.19 5.59 -21.56
CA PRO A 39 -2.60 5.18 -20.28
C PRO A 39 -2.66 6.25 -19.18
N ASP A 40 -2.84 7.52 -19.55
CA ASP A 40 -2.71 8.66 -18.64
C ASP A 40 -4.01 9.43 -18.40
N GLU A 41 -5.12 9.05 -19.02
CA GLU A 41 -6.36 9.86 -19.03
C GLU A 41 -7.09 9.88 -17.68
N ASN A 42 -7.22 8.74 -16.99
CA ASN A 42 -8.01 8.64 -15.74
C ASN A 42 -7.13 8.53 -14.49
N ARG A 43 -5.96 9.19 -14.49
CA ARG A 43 -4.99 9.15 -13.38
C ARG A 43 -5.57 9.68 -12.06
N ASP A 44 -6.46 10.67 -12.11
CA ASP A 44 -7.00 11.31 -10.90
C ASP A 44 -8.20 10.57 -10.30
N LEU A 45 -8.88 9.73 -11.09
CA LEU A 45 -10.13 9.04 -10.72
C LEU A 45 -10.01 8.21 -9.44
N PHE A 46 -8.87 7.51 -9.28
CA PHE A 46 -8.58 6.65 -8.12
C PHE A 46 -7.48 7.23 -7.23
N SER A 47 -7.17 8.53 -7.38
CA SER A 47 -6.05 9.13 -6.65
C SER A 47 -6.27 9.13 -5.13
N ALA A 48 -7.52 9.30 -4.68
CA ALA A 48 -7.91 9.19 -3.28
C ALA A 48 -8.05 7.71 -2.88
N ILE A 49 -6.93 7.03 -2.65
CA ILE A 49 -6.88 5.61 -2.31
C ILE A 49 -5.94 5.37 -1.14
N THR A 50 -6.28 4.46 -0.24
CA THR A 50 -5.44 4.12 0.91
C THR A 50 -4.39 3.08 0.56
N CYS A 51 -3.50 2.77 1.50
CA CYS A 51 -2.80 1.48 1.49
C CYS A 51 -3.81 0.33 1.67
N PHE A 52 -3.43 -0.91 1.34
CA PHE A 52 -4.26 -2.09 1.56
C PHE A 52 -3.55 -3.08 2.46
N TYR A 53 -4.21 -3.50 3.53
CA TYR A 53 -3.64 -4.38 4.55
C TYR A 53 -4.13 -5.81 4.41
N PRO A 54 -3.30 -6.79 4.84
CA PRO A 54 -3.70 -8.17 4.80
C PRO A 54 -4.87 -8.45 5.73
N SER A 55 -5.69 -9.44 5.39
CA SER A 55 -6.80 -9.92 6.20
C SER A 55 -6.98 -11.42 6.04
N PHE A 56 -7.27 -12.12 7.14
CA PHE A 56 -7.52 -13.56 7.11
C PHE A 56 -8.99 -13.88 6.77
N ASP A 57 -9.93 -13.07 7.24
CA ASP A 57 -11.37 -13.28 7.10
C ASP A 57 -11.99 -12.45 5.97
N GLY A 58 -11.31 -11.38 5.53
CA GLY A 58 -11.83 -10.43 4.55
C GLY A 58 -12.72 -9.36 5.16
N VAL A 59 -12.73 -9.26 6.48
CA VAL A 59 -13.52 -8.28 7.24
C VAL A 59 -12.59 -7.45 8.11
N SER A 60 -11.73 -8.11 8.89
CA SER A 60 -10.82 -7.47 9.82
C SER A 60 -9.44 -7.31 9.20
N ILE A 61 -8.90 -6.09 9.19
CA ILE A 61 -7.53 -5.84 8.74
C ILE A 61 -6.50 -6.29 9.79
N LEU A 62 -5.38 -6.85 9.33
CA LEU A 62 -4.16 -7.01 10.12
C LEU A 62 -3.40 -5.70 10.11
N ALA A 63 -3.95 -4.78 10.88
CA ALA A 63 -3.55 -3.39 10.95
C ALA A 63 -2.10 -3.24 11.48
N PRO A 64 -1.23 -2.44 10.84
CA PRO A 64 0.15 -2.29 11.29
C PRO A 64 0.24 -1.47 12.59
N SER A 65 1.18 -1.79 13.47
CA SER A 65 1.50 -0.97 14.65
C SER A 65 2.92 -1.20 15.14
N TYR A 66 3.64 -0.14 15.52
CA TYR A 66 4.95 -0.30 16.18
C TYR A 66 4.80 -0.46 17.70
N ARG A 67 5.49 -1.46 18.25
CA ARG A 67 5.59 -1.72 19.69
C ARG A 67 7.02 -2.09 20.04
N ASN A 68 7.63 -1.35 20.97
CA ASN A 68 9.02 -1.56 21.38
C ASN A 68 10.02 -1.63 20.21
N GLY A 69 9.79 -0.81 19.17
CA GLY A 69 10.64 -0.77 17.96
C GLY A 69 10.36 -1.85 16.92
N MET A 70 9.48 -2.82 17.21
CA MET A 70 9.10 -3.88 16.28
C MET A 70 7.75 -3.57 15.62
N LEU A 71 7.63 -3.88 14.33
CA LEU A 71 6.36 -3.81 13.60
C LEU A 71 5.52 -5.07 13.92
N PHE A 72 4.26 -4.83 14.23
CA PHE A 72 3.24 -5.86 14.40
C PHE A 72 2.13 -5.67 13.38
N LEU A 73 1.53 -6.78 12.95
CA LEU A 73 0.33 -6.84 12.13
C LEU A 73 -0.84 -7.37 12.97
N GLY A 74 -1.94 -6.63 12.98
CA GLY A 74 -3.08 -6.92 13.86
C GLY A 74 -2.70 -6.81 15.35
N GLU A 75 -3.27 -7.69 16.16
CA GLU A 75 -3.11 -7.60 17.60
C GLU A 75 -1.78 -8.16 18.12
N ASN A 76 -1.26 -9.26 17.57
CA ASN A 76 -0.19 -10.02 18.23
C ASN A 76 0.80 -10.73 17.27
N ILE A 77 0.80 -10.41 15.98
CA ILE A 77 1.69 -11.03 14.99
C ILE A 77 2.84 -10.06 14.71
N THR A 78 4.07 -10.47 14.95
CA THR A 78 5.26 -9.70 14.58
C THR A 78 5.49 -9.74 13.06
N GLU A 79 6.24 -8.77 12.54
CA GLU A 79 6.69 -8.77 11.14
C GLU A 79 7.38 -10.10 10.77
N ASP A 80 8.27 -10.60 11.64
CA ASP A 80 9.02 -11.84 11.41
C ASP A 80 8.12 -13.08 11.38
N GLU A 81 7.19 -13.22 12.33
CA GLU A 81 6.21 -14.33 12.33
C GLU A 81 5.37 -14.33 11.05
N PHE A 82 4.94 -13.15 10.59
CA PHE A 82 4.19 -13.03 9.35
C PHE A 82 5.04 -13.39 8.13
N ARG A 83 6.29 -12.91 8.05
CA ARG A 83 7.22 -13.25 6.96
C ARG A 83 7.48 -14.75 6.91
N VAL A 84 7.79 -15.38 8.04
CA VAL A 84 8.01 -16.84 8.13
C VAL A 84 6.81 -17.61 7.56
N ALA A 85 5.59 -17.17 7.85
CA ALA A 85 4.39 -17.81 7.35
C ALA A 85 4.08 -17.49 5.88
N TYR A 86 4.17 -16.23 5.46
CA TYR A 86 3.60 -15.73 4.20
C TYR A 86 4.61 -15.27 3.15
N THR A 87 5.92 -15.27 3.41
CA THR A 87 6.92 -14.94 2.38
C THR A 87 7.70 -16.16 1.93
N ASP A 88 8.17 -16.15 0.69
CA ASP A 88 9.13 -17.11 0.15
C ASP A 88 10.12 -16.39 -0.74
N THR A 89 11.21 -17.04 -1.13
CA THR A 89 12.23 -16.43 -1.99
C THR A 89 12.21 -17.07 -3.38
N PHE A 90 11.99 -16.25 -4.40
CA PHE A 90 12.09 -16.64 -5.80
C PHE A 90 13.48 -16.33 -6.33
N VAL A 91 14.23 -17.36 -6.69
CA VAL A 91 15.59 -17.23 -7.23
C VAL A 91 15.52 -17.30 -8.76
N SER A 92 16.12 -16.32 -9.43
CA SER A 92 16.19 -16.25 -10.89
C SER A 92 17.58 -15.88 -11.37
N THR A 93 17.98 -16.41 -12.53
CA THR A 93 19.24 -16.08 -13.20
C THR A 93 19.03 -16.12 -14.71
N ALA A 94 19.70 -15.23 -15.45
CA ALA A 94 19.66 -15.27 -16.90
C ALA A 94 20.67 -16.31 -17.42
N ILE A 95 20.33 -16.97 -18.53
CA ILE A 95 21.23 -17.91 -19.20
C ILE A 95 21.82 -17.21 -20.42
N SER A 96 23.15 -17.22 -20.53
CA SER A 96 23.85 -16.74 -21.72
C SER A 96 23.54 -17.66 -22.89
N PRO A 97 22.91 -17.17 -23.98
CA PRO A 97 22.51 -18.01 -25.10
C PRO A 97 23.69 -18.59 -25.87
N LEU A 98 24.87 -17.95 -25.79
CA LEU A 98 26.08 -18.36 -26.50
C LEU A 98 26.84 -19.47 -25.76
N THR A 99 26.81 -19.47 -24.43
CA THR A 99 27.63 -20.39 -23.61
C THR A 99 26.78 -21.43 -22.89
N GLY A 100 25.47 -21.23 -22.78
CA GLY A 100 24.58 -22.04 -21.95
C GLY A 100 24.85 -21.92 -20.45
N SER A 101 25.77 -21.02 -20.04
CA SER A 101 26.10 -20.76 -18.65
C SER A 101 25.18 -19.70 -18.05
N ALA A 102 25.16 -19.60 -16.72
CA ALA A 102 24.60 -18.42 -16.06
C ALA A 102 25.29 -17.16 -16.60
N ALA A 103 24.51 -16.13 -16.88
CA ALA A 103 25.01 -14.82 -17.23
C ALA A 103 25.52 -14.13 -15.97
N ASP A 104 26.64 -13.43 -16.09
CA ASP A 104 27.25 -12.72 -14.97
C ASP A 104 26.27 -11.66 -14.41
N GLU A 105 26.31 -11.47 -13.09
CA GLU A 105 25.48 -10.51 -12.34
C GLU A 105 23.95 -10.64 -12.53
N SER A 106 23.47 -11.74 -13.10
CA SER A 106 22.04 -11.93 -13.38
C SER A 106 21.26 -12.65 -12.28
N LEU A 107 21.94 -13.09 -11.22
CA LEU A 107 21.30 -13.75 -10.10
C LEU A 107 20.50 -12.74 -9.28
N HIS A 108 19.20 -12.98 -9.17
CA HIS A 108 18.29 -12.18 -8.37
C HIS A 108 17.48 -13.08 -7.47
N GLU A 109 17.41 -12.71 -6.19
CA GLU A 109 16.61 -13.36 -5.17
C GLU A 109 15.51 -12.39 -4.75
N THR A 110 14.26 -12.74 -5.06
CA THR A 110 13.13 -11.84 -4.87
C THR A 110 12.19 -12.44 -3.85
N ASP A 111 11.96 -11.74 -2.74
CA ASP A 111 10.95 -12.15 -1.78
C ASP A 111 9.56 -11.98 -2.40
N ILE A 112 8.72 -12.99 -2.21
CA ILE A 112 7.35 -13.02 -2.69
C ILE A 112 6.41 -13.24 -1.52
N LEU A 113 5.32 -12.49 -1.47
CA LEU A 113 4.17 -12.77 -0.63
C LEU A 113 3.34 -13.90 -1.25
N LEU A 114 3.10 -14.94 -0.46
CA LEU A 114 2.30 -16.09 -0.80
C LEU A 114 0.81 -15.83 -0.52
N PRO A 115 -0.10 -16.36 -1.35
CA PRO A 115 -1.52 -16.28 -1.08
C PRO A 115 -1.95 -17.13 0.12
N ARG A 116 -1.16 -18.14 0.51
CA ARG A 116 -1.44 -19.03 1.65
C ARG A 116 -0.19 -19.18 2.50
N PRO A 117 -0.33 -19.40 3.81
CA PRO A 117 0.83 -19.57 4.66
C PRO A 117 1.52 -20.92 4.41
N LYS A 118 2.84 -20.95 4.54
CA LYS A 118 3.67 -22.18 4.50
C LYS A 118 3.46 -23.05 5.73
N TYR A 119 3.19 -22.41 6.88
CA TYR A 119 3.04 -23.04 8.18
C TYR A 119 1.83 -22.46 8.91
N GLU A 120 1.17 -23.27 9.73
CA GLU A 120 0.08 -22.80 10.59
C GLU A 120 0.62 -22.26 11.92
N LEU A 121 0.09 -21.13 12.37
CA LEU A 121 0.29 -20.57 13.71
C LEU A 121 -1.10 -20.33 14.30
N ALA A 122 -1.70 -21.41 14.82
CA ALA A 122 -3.10 -21.40 15.24
C ALA A 122 -3.39 -20.43 16.39
N ASP A 123 -2.43 -20.24 17.31
CA ASP A 123 -2.49 -19.25 18.40
C ASP A 123 -2.48 -17.80 17.88
N LYS A 124 -2.08 -17.59 16.63
CA LYS A 124 -2.06 -16.31 15.91
C LYS A 124 -3.16 -16.19 14.86
N GLY A 125 -4.03 -17.19 14.73
CA GLY A 125 -5.09 -17.23 13.70
C GLY A 125 -4.58 -17.52 12.28
N ILE A 126 -3.30 -17.84 12.08
CA ILE A 126 -2.74 -18.18 10.77
C ILE A 126 -3.07 -19.65 10.46
N CYS A 127 -3.97 -19.85 9.49
CA CYS A 127 -4.45 -21.17 9.08
C CYS A 127 -4.30 -21.35 7.57
N ASN A 128 -4.03 -22.57 7.09
CA ASN A 128 -3.81 -22.84 5.67
C ASN A 128 -5.10 -22.94 4.81
N LYS A 129 -6.26 -22.71 5.43
CA LYS A 129 -7.58 -22.99 4.85
C LYS A 129 -8.08 -21.93 3.88
N ALA A 130 -7.57 -20.71 3.95
CA ALA A 130 -8.02 -19.59 3.13
C ALA A 130 -6.84 -18.82 2.56
N ASN A 131 -7.08 -18.16 1.42
CA ASN A 131 -6.11 -17.22 0.88
C ASN A 131 -6.12 -15.92 1.69
N LEU A 132 -4.96 -15.29 1.80
CA LEU A 132 -4.80 -13.92 2.29
C LEU A 132 -5.63 -12.98 1.41
N LYS A 133 -6.37 -12.09 2.05
CA LYS A 133 -7.18 -11.04 1.42
C LYS A 133 -6.55 -9.68 1.70
N TRP A 134 -6.97 -8.67 0.95
CA TRP A 134 -6.45 -7.30 1.06
C TRP A 134 -7.61 -6.33 1.17
N ILE A 135 -7.57 -5.45 2.16
CA ILE A 135 -8.64 -4.49 2.44
C ILE A 135 -8.05 -3.08 2.46
N GLY A 136 -8.73 -2.16 1.78
CA GLY A 136 -8.39 -0.75 1.69
C GLY A 136 -9.62 0.05 1.27
N LEU A 137 -9.51 1.38 1.36
CA LEU A 137 -10.56 2.30 0.98
C LEU A 137 -10.21 3.01 -0.33
N LEU A 138 -11.24 3.24 -1.14
CA LEU A 138 -11.14 3.89 -2.43
C LEU A 138 -12.19 5.00 -2.51
N GLY A 139 -11.73 6.23 -2.64
CA GLY A 139 -12.54 7.37 -3.06
C GLY A 139 -12.61 7.42 -4.57
N LEU A 140 -13.82 7.66 -5.10
CA LEU A 140 -14.06 7.76 -6.53
C LEU A 140 -14.17 9.24 -6.93
N GLY A 141 -13.38 9.64 -7.92
CA GLY A 141 -13.64 10.88 -8.65
C GLY A 141 -14.92 10.78 -9.49
N ASP A 142 -15.43 11.92 -9.95
CA ASP A 142 -16.59 11.95 -10.83
C ASP A 142 -16.20 11.52 -12.25
N ASP A 143 -16.80 10.43 -12.73
CA ASP A 143 -16.70 9.96 -14.11
C ASP A 143 -18.09 9.63 -14.72
N GLY A 144 -19.15 10.17 -14.11
CA GLY A 144 -20.53 9.83 -14.47
C GLY A 144 -20.95 8.42 -14.06
N GLY A 145 -20.32 7.82 -13.04
CA GLY A 145 -20.69 6.55 -12.43
C GLY A 145 -20.13 5.31 -13.13
N LYS A 146 -19.20 5.48 -14.09
CA LYS A 146 -18.58 4.35 -14.80
C LYS A 146 -17.65 3.55 -13.88
N ALA A 147 -16.95 4.21 -12.96
CA ALA A 147 -16.05 3.58 -12.00
C ALA A 147 -16.79 2.60 -11.10
N GLU A 148 -18.00 2.95 -10.65
CA GLU A 148 -18.83 2.03 -9.88
C GLU A 148 -19.22 0.81 -10.70
N GLY A 149 -19.58 0.99 -11.98
CA GLY A 149 -19.89 -0.11 -12.89
C GLY A 149 -18.70 -1.05 -13.07
N PHE A 150 -17.50 -0.50 -13.25
CA PHE A 150 -16.25 -1.23 -13.34
C PHE A 150 -15.93 -2.04 -12.06
N LEU A 151 -16.17 -1.46 -10.87
CA LEU A 151 -15.96 -2.16 -9.60
C LEU A 151 -17.05 -3.20 -9.28
N LYS A 152 -18.23 -3.07 -9.88
CA LYS A 152 -19.34 -4.05 -9.78
C LYS A 152 -19.17 -5.20 -10.78
N GLU A 153 -18.18 -5.15 -11.68
CA GLU A 153 -17.89 -6.24 -12.60
C GLU A 153 -17.42 -7.48 -11.83
N ASN A 154 -18.19 -8.57 -11.98
CA ASN A 154 -17.92 -9.79 -11.23
C ASN A 154 -16.55 -10.36 -11.60
N GLY A 155 -15.66 -10.45 -10.61
CA GLY A 155 -14.34 -11.03 -10.79
C GLY A 155 -13.32 -10.08 -11.42
N LEU A 156 -13.46 -8.76 -11.25
CA LEU A 156 -12.43 -7.80 -11.67
C LEU A 156 -11.03 -8.27 -11.27
N GLU A 157 -10.17 -8.45 -12.27
CA GLU A 157 -8.79 -8.89 -12.10
C GLU A 157 -7.83 -7.71 -12.26
N VAL A 158 -6.91 -7.56 -11.31
CA VAL A 158 -5.83 -6.57 -11.37
C VAL A 158 -4.49 -7.22 -11.06
N HIS A 159 -3.43 -6.72 -11.68
CA HIS A 159 -2.07 -7.17 -11.43
C HIS A 159 -1.29 -6.13 -10.62
N ILE A 160 -0.82 -6.53 -9.44
CA ILE A 160 -0.08 -5.70 -8.50
C ILE A 160 1.37 -6.19 -8.37
N GLY A 161 2.31 -5.25 -8.37
CA GLY A 161 3.73 -5.50 -8.10
C GLY A 161 4.62 -5.49 -9.34
N GLY A 162 5.91 -5.74 -9.13
CA GLY A 162 6.94 -5.61 -10.18
C GLY A 162 7.07 -6.82 -11.10
N GLU A 163 6.74 -8.02 -10.61
CA GLU A 163 7.11 -9.29 -11.24
C GLU A 163 5.94 -9.95 -12.00
N ILE A 164 5.11 -9.15 -12.67
CA ILE A 164 3.90 -9.61 -13.39
C ILE A 164 4.27 -10.62 -14.49
N ARG A 165 5.42 -10.44 -15.15
CA ARG A 165 5.91 -11.31 -16.23
C ARG A 165 6.15 -12.75 -15.79
N TYR A 166 6.38 -12.98 -14.50
CA TYR A 166 6.56 -14.31 -13.92
C TYR A 166 5.24 -14.90 -13.36
N GLY A 167 4.09 -14.31 -13.71
CA GLY A 167 2.77 -14.79 -13.28
C GLY A 167 2.41 -14.41 -11.84
N LEU A 168 3.14 -13.47 -11.22
CA LEU A 168 2.89 -13.01 -9.87
C LEU A 168 1.92 -11.82 -9.86
N GLY A 169 1.23 -11.63 -8.73
CA GLY A 169 0.54 -10.36 -8.45
C GLY A 169 -0.92 -10.27 -8.87
N LEU A 170 -1.51 -11.35 -9.38
CA LEU A 170 -2.94 -11.38 -9.71
C LEU A 170 -3.79 -11.26 -8.42
N LEU A 171 -4.66 -10.27 -8.40
CA LEU A 171 -5.72 -10.08 -7.41
C LEU A 171 -7.07 -10.11 -8.11
N VAL A 172 -8.06 -10.68 -7.42
CA VAL A 172 -9.45 -10.72 -7.87
C VAL A 172 -10.29 -9.98 -6.85
N LEU A 173 -11.04 -8.98 -7.30
CA LEU A 173 -11.98 -8.26 -6.45
C LEU A 173 -13.04 -9.23 -5.95
N ARG A 174 -13.19 -9.29 -4.62
CA ARG A 174 -14.18 -10.14 -3.95
C ARG A 174 -15.44 -9.38 -3.61
N GLU A 175 -15.27 -8.18 -3.09
CA GLU A 175 -16.34 -7.34 -2.59
C GLU A 175 -15.90 -5.88 -2.68
N ALA A 176 -16.84 -5.03 -3.08
CA ALA A 176 -16.73 -3.59 -3.00
C ALA A 176 -18.07 -3.06 -2.48
N ALA A 177 -18.03 -2.36 -1.36
CA ALA A 177 -19.20 -1.80 -0.71
C ALA A 177 -18.88 -0.39 -0.21
N GLU A 178 -19.91 0.44 -0.07
CA GLU A 178 -19.77 1.75 0.58
C GLU A 178 -19.33 1.55 2.04
N SER A 179 -18.32 2.32 2.45
CA SER A 179 -17.81 2.29 3.81
C SER A 179 -18.57 3.29 4.67
N ASP A 180 -18.82 2.92 5.93
CA ASP A 180 -19.40 3.84 6.90
C ASP A 180 -18.36 4.82 7.46
N VAL A 181 -18.86 5.92 8.04
CA VAL A 181 -18.04 7.01 8.59
C VAL A 181 -17.05 6.53 9.66
N TRP A 182 -17.38 5.52 10.46
CA TRP A 182 -16.48 5.02 11.50
C TRP A 182 -15.30 4.27 10.88
N THR A 183 -15.56 3.40 9.91
CA THR A 183 -14.52 2.71 9.15
C THR A 183 -13.58 3.71 8.48
N VAL A 184 -14.10 4.78 7.87
CA VAL A 184 -13.28 5.83 7.23
C VAL A 184 -12.35 6.52 8.25
N LYS A 185 -12.83 6.81 9.45
CA LYS A 185 -12.03 7.42 10.53
C LYS A 185 -10.92 6.51 11.06
N GLU A 186 -11.13 5.20 11.12
CA GLU A 186 -10.10 4.23 11.51
C GLU A 186 -8.89 4.24 10.57
N TRP A 187 -9.07 4.73 9.33
CA TRP A 187 -8.01 4.94 8.34
C TRP A 187 -7.33 6.31 8.44
N ASN A 188 -7.62 7.07 9.50
CA ASN A 188 -7.14 8.41 9.78
C ASN A 188 -7.51 9.42 8.68
N ILE A 189 -8.69 9.25 8.09
CA ILE A 189 -9.23 10.16 7.08
C ILE A 189 -10.70 10.48 7.36
N ASN A 190 -11.20 11.53 6.73
CA ASN A 190 -12.63 11.83 6.65
C ASN A 190 -13.20 11.46 5.26
N GLU A 191 -14.49 11.70 5.04
CA GLU A 191 -15.19 11.37 3.79
C GLU A 191 -14.65 12.13 2.57
N GLU A 192 -14.04 13.30 2.77
CA GLU A 192 -13.35 14.05 1.70
C GLU A 192 -11.90 13.60 1.47
N GLY A 193 -11.45 12.56 2.16
CA GLY A 193 -10.09 12.02 2.10
C GLY A 193 -9.04 12.93 2.75
N ARG A 194 -9.42 13.80 3.68
CA ARG A 194 -8.51 14.64 4.46
C ARG A 194 -8.09 13.93 5.74
N LEU A 195 -6.89 14.22 6.24
CA LEU A 195 -6.37 13.65 7.48
C LEU A 195 -7.34 13.94 8.65
N HIS A 196 -7.72 12.88 9.34
CA HIS A 196 -8.54 12.93 10.54
C HIS A 196 -7.81 12.22 11.67
N LEU A 197 -7.60 12.93 12.78
CA LEU A 197 -6.98 12.40 13.99
C LEU A 197 -7.89 12.70 15.17
N GLU A 198 -7.96 11.77 16.12
CA GLU A 198 -8.69 11.94 17.37
C GLU A 198 -7.75 12.38 18.49
N ASN A 199 -8.31 12.89 19.59
CA ASN A 199 -7.54 13.21 20.78
C ASN A 199 -6.84 11.96 21.33
N GLY A 200 -5.58 12.10 21.72
CA GLY A 200 -4.77 10.98 22.20
C GLY A 200 -4.01 10.28 21.07
N ARG A 201 -3.88 8.95 21.19
CA ARG A 201 -2.98 8.15 20.35
C ARG A 201 -3.72 7.62 19.12
N ASN A 202 -3.21 7.97 17.95
CA ASN A 202 -3.68 7.48 16.66
C ASN A 202 -2.60 6.60 16.02
N ILE A 203 -2.98 5.48 15.42
CA ILE A 203 -2.06 4.62 14.65
C ILE A 203 -2.32 4.84 13.17
N LEU A 204 -1.28 5.22 12.43
CA LEU A 204 -1.40 5.60 11.01
C LEU A 204 -1.67 4.37 10.13
N ARG A 205 -2.69 4.47 9.27
CA ARG A 205 -2.99 3.50 8.20
C ARG A 205 -2.51 3.91 6.81
N ASN A 206 -1.98 5.11 6.69
CA ASN A 206 -1.42 5.66 5.47
C ASN A 206 -0.10 6.36 5.79
N PHE A 207 0.74 6.60 4.79
CA PHE A 207 1.94 7.39 5.00
C PHE A 207 1.55 8.84 5.33
N LEU A 208 2.20 9.47 6.31
CA LEU A 208 1.98 10.88 6.62
C LEU A 208 3.23 11.69 6.29
N GLN A 209 3.11 12.67 5.39
CA GLN A 209 4.24 13.51 5.00
C GLN A 209 4.77 14.28 6.21
N ILE A 210 6.08 14.25 6.39
CA ILE A 210 6.76 15.04 7.42
C ILE A 210 7.12 16.39 6.81
N ASP A 211 6.53 17.44 7.35
CA ASP A 211 6.94 18.82 7.12
C ASP A 211 7.19 19.54 8.46
N SER A 212 7.66 20.78 8.39
CA SER A 212 7.92 21.59 9.59
C SER A 212 6.68 21.71 10.46
N GLY A 213 5.50 21.85 9.86
CA GLY A 213 4.23 21.92 10.58
C GLY A 213 3.95 20.64 11.36
N VAL A 214 4.10 19.46 10.76
CA VAL A 214 3.88 18.17 11.46
C VAL A 214 4.83 17.99 12.64
N ASN A 215 6.10 18.36 12.48
CA ASN A 215 7.08 18.22 13.56
C ASN A 215 6.82 19.16 14.74
N ASP A 216 6.31 20.37 14.47
CA ASP A 216 5.99 21.34 15.51
C ASP A 216 4.65 21.01 16.21
N MET A 217 3.75 20.33 15.50
CA MET A 217 2.36 20.07 15.90
C MET A 217 2.13 18.70 16.55
N LEU A 218 2.87 17.67 16.14
CA LEU A 218 2.57 16.28 16.51
C LEU A 218 3.75 15.61 17.21
N LYS A 219 3.47 14.99 18.36
CA LYS A 219 4.39 14.02 18.96
C LYS A 219 4.16 12.67 18.30
N TRP A 220 5.20 12.04 17.78
CA TRP A 220 5.07 10.76 17.09
C TRP A 220 6.14 9.74 17.49
N LYS A 221 5.84 8.47 17.26
CA LYS A 221 6.74 7.32 17.44
C LYS A 221 6.52 6.34 16.30
N GLY A 222 7.59 5.88 15.66
CA GLY A 222 7.51 4.93 14.57
C GLY A 222 8.71 5.03 13.65
N ALA A 223 8.52 4.63 12.39
CA ALA A 223 9.56 4.65 11.38
C ALA A 223 9.38 5.82 10.41
N VAL A 224 10.49 6.37 9.94
CA VAL A 224 10.53 7.37 8.87
C VAL A 224 11.03 6.69 7.61
N VAL A 225 10.36 6.93 6.48
CA VAL A 225 10.74 6.38 5.17
C VAL A 225 10.82 7.49 4.12
N PRO A 226 11.86 7.51 3.27
CA PRO A 226 11.89 8.37 2.10
C PRO A 226 11.04 7.75 0.99
N LEU A 227 10.09 8.51 0.44
CA LEU A 227 9.29 8.08 -0.71
C LEU A 227 9.40 9.10 -1.84
N ALA A 228 9.57 8.58 -3.06
CA ALA A 228 9.63 9.37 -4.28
C ALA A 228 8.39 9.11 -5.17
N GLU A 229 7.91 10.15 -5.83
CA GLU A 229 7.03 10.04 -6.98
C GLU A 229 7.88 9.98 -8.24
N LEU A 230 7.54 9.05 -9.13
CA LEU A 230 8.24 8.83 -10.38
C LEU A 230 7.28 9.06 -11.54
N ASP A 231 7.71 9.81 -12.53
CA ASP A 231 7.07 9.89 -13.83
C ASP A 231 7.64 8.83 -14.77
N PHE A 232 6.78 7.92 -15.22
CA PHE A 232 7.10 6.82 -16.14
C PHE A 232 6.69 7.13 -17.58
N SER A 233 6.35 8.38 -17.92
CA SER A 233 6.01 8.79 -19.29
C SER A 233 7.19 8.69 -20.27
N ARG A 234 8.42 8.57 -19.76
CA ARG A 234 9.68 8.45 -20.51
C ARG A 234 10.36 7.11 -20.20
N ASN A 235 11.28 6.69 -21.07
CA ASN A 235 12.04 5.45 -20.90
C ASN A 235 12.87 5.41 -19.61
N GLU A 236 13.40 6.56 -19.20
CA GLU A 236 14.07 6.74 -17.91
C GLU A 236 13.10 7.46 -16.97
N PRO A 237 12.66 6.80 -15.87
CA PRO A 237 11.77 7.43 -14.91
C PRO A 237 12.42 8.64 -14.26
N VAL A 238 11.69 9.75 -14.17
CA VAL A 238 12.17 10.99 -13.53
C VAL A 238 11.49 11.16 -12.19
N ILE A 239 12.27 11.49 -11.15
CA ILE A 239 11.72 11.85 -9.84
C ILE A 239 11.02 13.20 -9.97
N THR A 240 9.72 13.23 -9.68
CA THR A 240 8.92 14.47 -9.67
C THR A 240 8.81 15.08 -8.28
N GLU A 241 8.81 14.24 -7.25
CA GLU A 241 8.73 14.65 -5.85
C GLU A 241 9.49 13.62 -5.00
N ALA A 242 10.20 14.05 -3.96
CA ALA A 242 10.77 13.15 -2.96
C ALA A 242 10.64 13.79 -1.57
N CYS A 243 10.01 13.07 -0.64
CA CYS A 243 9.71 13.57 0.70
C CYS A 243 9.93 12.48 1.75
N LEU A 244 10.08 12.92 3.00
CA LEU A 244 10.09 12.03 4.16
C LEU A 244 8.66 11.82 4.65
N TYR A 245 8.33 10.58 5.01
CA TYR A 245 7.02 10.21 5.54
C TYR A 245 7.18 9.43 6.83
N LEU A 246 6.23 9.64 7.76
CA LEU A 246 5.96 8.64 8.79
C LEU A 246 5.37 7.41 8.12
N ASN A 247 5.97 6.26 8.40
CA ASN A 247 5.54 4.98 7.86
C ASN A 247 4.20 4.56 8.48
N THR A 248 3.48 3.70 7.76
CA THR A 248 2.28 3.02 8.26
C THR A 248 2.58 2.29 9.58
N GLY A 249 1.60 2.23 10.48
CA GLY A 249 1.73 1.69 11.84
C GLY A 249 2.44 2.60 12.84
N SER A 250 3.04 3.71 12.40
CA SER A 250 3.57 4.73 13.31
C SER A 250 2.42 5.36 14.11
N SER A 251 2.70 5.73 15.36
CA SER A 251 1.72 6.39 16.22
C SER A 251 1.96 7.89 16.28
N VAL A 252 0.90 8.67 16.13
CA VAL A 252 0.88 10.12 16.34
C VAL A 252 -0.03 10.45 17.52
N CYS A 253 0.38 11.37 18.38
CA CYS A 253 -0.37 11.80 19.54
C CYS A 253 -0.81 13.24 19.37
N VAL A 254 -2.12 13.47 19.48
CA VAL A 254 -2.72 14.81 19.47
C VAL A 254 -3.06 15.18 20.91
N GLU A 255 -2.44 16.25 21.43
CA GLU A 255 -2.67 16.73 22.80
C GLU A 255 -3.80 17.78 22.87
N ASN A 256 -3.94 18.61 21.83
CA ASN A 256 -5.06 19.55 21.67
C ASN A 256 -5.42 19.72 20.19
N MET A 257 -6.68 19.46 19.82
CA MET A 257 -7.19 19.60 18.45
C MET A 257 -7.34 21.07 18.03
N ASP A 258 -7.56 21.98 18.97
CA ASP A 258 -7.89 23.38 18.67
C ASP A 258 -6.72 24.18 18.04
N ASP A 259 -5.49 23.68 18.20
CA ASP A 259 -4.25 24.34 17.74
C ASP A 259 -3.70 23.78 16.43
N LEU A 260 -4.35 22.77 15.83
CA LEU A 260 -3.78 22.00 14.72
C LEU A 260 -4.53 22.19 13.40
N ASP A 261 -3.89 22.85 12.43
CA ASP A 261 -4.39 22.93 11.05
C ASP A 261 -4.06 21.66 10.25
N ILE A 262 -4.59 20.53 10.72
CA ILE A 262 -4.46 19.20 10.11
C ILE A 262 -5.28 19.08 8.82
N SER A 263 -6.21 20.02 8.63
CA SER A 263 -7.11 20.08 7.47
C SER A 263 -6.39 20.23 6.13
N GLY A 264 -5.12 20.66 6.17
CA GLY A 264 -4.26 20.82 5.01
C GLY A 264 -3.73 19.51 4.42
N PHE A 265 -3.93 18.35 5.06
CA PHE A 265 -3.45 17.07 4.52
C PHE A 265 -4.55 16.31 3.79
N ARG A 266 -4.24 15.81 2.58
CA ARG A 266 -5.16 15.02 1.76
C ARG A 266 -4.52 13.74 1.26
N LEU A 267 -5.33 12.69 1.23
CA LEU A 267 -4.97 11.38 0.77
C LEU A 267 -4.76 11.40 -0.74
N SER A 268 -3.60 10.94 -1.17
CA SER A 268 -3.29 10.64 -2.55
C SER A 268 -2.38 9.42 -2.61
N LYS A 269 -2.82 8.34 -3.27
CA LYS A 269 -2.01 7.14 -3.55
C LYS A 269 -1.39 6.53 -2.27
N GLY A 270 -2.17 6.46 -1.19
CA GLY A 270 -1.75 5.93 0.11
C GLY A 270 -0.93 6.89 0.97
N LYS A 271 -0.75 8.14 0.52
CA LYS A 271 0.05 9.18 1.19
C LYS A 271 -0.83 10.36 1.56
N LEU A 272 -0.78 10.79 2.81
CA LEU A 272 -1.39 12.03 3.28
C LEU A 272 -0.36 13.14 3.09
N LYS A 273 -0.58 13.95 2.05
CA LYS A 273 0.31 15.04 1.64
C LYS A 273 -0.30 16.39 1.98
N ARG A 274 0.52 17.37 2.32
CA ARG A 274 0.04 18.74 2.52
C ARG A 274 -0.38 19.33 1.17
N ILE A 275 -1.59 19.86 1.11
CA ILE A 275 -2.03 20.70 0.00
C ILE A 275 -1.45 22.10 0.25
N GLU A 276 -0.66 22.61 -0.69
CA GLU A 276 -0.33 24.04 -0.69
C GLU A 276 -1.63 24.83 -0.79
N ARG A 277 -1.92 25.69 0.19
CA ARG A 277 -3.05 26.61 0.08
C ARG A 277 -2.82 27.45 -1.16
N ALA A 278 -3.72 27.37 -2.15
CA ALA A 278 -3.77 28.36 -3.21
C ALA A 278 -3.89 29.74 -2.54
N CYS A 279 -2.86 30.58 -2.71
CA CYS A 279 -2.89 31.98 -2.31
C CYS A 279 -3.92 32.76 -3.12
#